data_AF-A0A077ZAX1-F1
#
_entry.id   AF-A0A077ZAX1-F1
#
_cell.length_a   1.000
_cell.length_b   1.000
_cell.length_c   1.000
_cell.angle_alpha   90.00
_cell.angle_beta   90.00
_cell.angle_gamma   90.00
#
_symmetry.space_group_name_H-M   'P 1'
#
loop_
_entity.id
_entity.type
_entity.pdbx_description
1 polymer ?
#
loop_
_entity_poly.entity_id
_entity_poly.type
_entity_poly.pdbx_seq_one_letter_code
_entity_poly.pdbx_strand_id
1 'polypeptide(L)'
;MNESIIEQQRRLHEERERLLDAMVREQVFVKNSFKARINSEHRIKRLLKRYTEITKTLLAIYADFDCNRRRELSSLSGPNEFAEFYTRLKHLREVHRDHPNEIAIPLSIEFQEMNRMINDVAKMEADMIEFTDEEGYGRFLDLHECYDKFLNLKGMQRIDYVTYVNTFDQVNEIPKQFKTAEYKAYIECLVRYLTNVLARVKPLLDLTDVCGKGRNDCNASALLFKGLNEVQKNFENQWESETFPGWPKVSASAMLHKGAFLDLTPFNSAEELMNVGLDRLKSALRALGMKCGGTAEERAKRLFLTKGTKLSELDPSLFVKVKANAVELERKERERNKEIAALEAQLFYLAEQVHDLRVATIENVERKQARVYGEFEEDEETGTGEAEEEDDDADDIPYNPKNLPLGWDGKPIPYWLYKLHGLNLNFPCEICGNQVYKGPKAFQKHFSEWRHAHGMRCLGIPNTAHFANITRMSDALELWNALREQKERERFKPDVDEEFEDSQGNVVNRKTYDDLRRQGLL
;
A
#
# COMPACT_ATOMS: atom_id res chain seq x y z
N MET A 1 30.47 -32.45 -5.42
CA MET A 1 31.83 -31.91 -5.56
C MET A 1 32.13 -31.14 -4.28
N ASN A 2 33.04 -31.59 -3.40
CA ASN A 2 33.51 -30.73 -2.32
C ASN A 2 34.48 -29.73 -2.97
N GLU A 3 33.91 -28.62 -3.44
CA GLU A 3 34.69 -27.54 -4.03
C GLU A 3 35.71 -27.04 -3.02
N SER A 4 36.92 -26.75 -3.51
CA SER A 4 37.97 -26.07 -2.76
C SER A 4 37.38 -24.87 -2.02
N ILE A 5 37.77 -24.63 -0.77
CA ILE A 5 37.30 -23.49 0.02
C ILE A 5 37.72 -22.20 -0.65
N ILE A 6 38.89 -22.17 -1.29
CA ILE A 6 39.35 -21.03 -2.07
C ILE A 6 38.47 -20.80 -3.30
N GLU A 7 38.04 -21.86 -3.98
CA GLU A 7 37.10 -21.74 -5.11
C GLU A 7 35.71 -21.29 -4.63
N GLN A 8 35.24 -21.79 -3.49
CA GLN A 8 34.00 -21.31 -2.87
C GLN A 8 34.10 -19.81 -2.53
N GLN A 9 35.20 -19.36 -1.93
CA GLN A 9 35.44 -17.94 -1.66
C GLN A 9 35.46 -17.11 -2.95
N ARG A 10 36.17 -17.57 -3.98
CA ARG A 10 36.24 -16.90 -5.29
C ARG A 10 34.85 -16.75 -5.90
N ARG A 11 34.06 -17.83 -5.91
CA ARG A 11 32.69 -17.85 -6.45
C ARG A 11 31.77 -16.93 -5.68
N LEU A 12 31.78 -16.96 -4.35
CA LEU A 12 30.95 -16.09 -3.52
C LEU A 12 31.31 -14.61 -3.70
N HIS A 13 32.59 -14.28 -3.86
CA HIS A 13 33.01 -12.91 -4.22
C HIS A 13 32.54 -12.50 -5.61
N GLU A 14 32.68 -13.38 -6.61
CA GLU A 14 32.15 -13.13 -7.96
C GLU A 14 30.63 -12.90 -7.92
N GLU A 15 29.90 -13.72 -7.16
CA GLU A 15 28.45 -13.59 -7.02
C GLU A 15 28.05 -12.26 -6.37
N ARG A 16 28.78 -11.80 -5.35
CA ARG A 16 28.57 -10.48 -4.73
C ARG A 16 28.74 -9.35 -5.74
N GLU A 17 29.80 -9.37 -6.53
CA GLU A 17 30.06 -8.36 -7.57
C GLU A 17 28.96 -8.37 -8.64
N ARG A 18 28.50 -9.56 -9.04
CA ARG A 18 27.43 -9.70 -10.04
C ARG A 18 26.08 -9.22 -9.52
N LEU A 19 25.77 -9.46 -8.24
CA LEU A 19 24.56 -8.93 -7.60
C LEU A 19 24.61 -7.40 -7.52
N LEU A 20 25.78 -6.81 -7.22
CA LEU A 20 25.97 -5.37 -7.26
C LEU A 20 25.72 -4.79 -8.65
N ASP A 21 26.30 -5.39 -9.70
CA ASP A 21 26.06 -4.98 -11.09
C ASP A 21 24.57 -5.09 -11.46
N ALA A 22 23.91 -6.19 -11.10
CA ALA A 22 22.47 -6.38 -11.34
C ALA A 22 21.60 -5.32 -10.63
N MET A 23 21.90 -4.99 -9.36
CA MET A 23 21.20 -3.95 -8.62
C MET A 23 21.42 -2.56 -9.24
N VAL A 24 22.65 -2.25 -9.67
CA VAL A 24 22.96 -0.97 -10.33
C VAL A 24 22.22 -0.85 -11.66
N ARG A 25 22.20 -1.91 -12.48
CA ARG A 25 21.45 -1.94 -13.74
C ARG A 25 19.95 -1.73 -13.52
N GLU A 26 19.39 -2.46 -12.57
CA GLU A 26 17.98 -2.33 -12.19
C GLU A 26 17.68 -0.90 -11.71
N GLN A 27 18.59 -0.26 -10.97
CA GLN A 27 18.41 1.13 -10.50
C GLN A 27 18.53 2.17 -11.63
N VAL A 28 19.45 1.98 -12.57
CA VAL A 28 19.67 2.87 -13.73
C VAL A 28 18.56 2.76 -14.78
N PHE A 29 17.94 1.59 -14.92
CA PHE A 29 16.83 1.38 -15.85
C PHE A 29 15.67 2.35 -15.58
N VAL A 30 15.11 2.98 -16.60
CA VAL A 30 13.97 3.92 -16.44
C VAL A 30 12.69 3.13 -16.26
N LYS A 31 11.87 3.48 -15.27
CA LYS A 31 10.59 2.82 -15.00
C LYS A 31 9.48 3.80 -15.33
N ASN A 32 8.78 3.53 -16.41
CA ASN A 32 7.73 4.43 -16.93
C ASN A 32 6.46 4.36 -16.06
N SER A 33 6.25 3.24 -15.36
CA SER A 33 5.06 3.05 -14.56
C SER A 33 5.30 2.90 -13.06
N PHE A 34 4.29 3.29 -12.28
CA PHE A 34 4.29 3.13 -10.82
C PHE A 34 4.45 1.65 -10.43
N LYS A 35 3.75 0.78 -11.16
CA LYS A 35 3.85 -0.68 -11.04
C LYS A 35 5.26 -1.18 -11.34
N ALA A 36 5.88 -0.73 -12.44
CA ALA A 36 7.25 -1.09 -12.77
C ALA A 36 8.25 -0.63 -11.71
N ARG A 37 8.04 0.55 -11.11
CA ARG A 37 8.86 1.08 -10.01
C ARG A 37 8.80 0.19 -8.78
N ILE A 38 7.61 -0.17 -8.30
CA ILE A 38 7.47 -1.05 -7.13
C ILE A 38 8.09 -2.43 -7.41
N ASN A 39 7.80 -3.02 -8.58
CA ASN A 39 8.36 -4.32 -8.95
C ASN A 39 9.88 -4.30 -9.03
N SER A 40 10.45 -3.21 -9.52
CA SER A 40 11.90 -2.97 -9.52
C SER A 40 12.48 -2.96 -8.12
N GLU A 41 11.88 -2.21 -7.20
CA GLU A 41 12.36 -2.17 -5.82
C GLU A 41 12.28 -3.54 -5.11
N HIS A 42 11.25 -4.35 -5.41
CA HIS A 42 11.18 -5.74 -4.91
C HIS A 42 12.24 -6.65 -5.52
N ARG A 43 12.56 -6.49 -6.82
CA ARG A 43 13.71 -7.19 -7.43
C ARG A 43 15.00 -6.81 -6.72
N ILE A 44 15.24 -5.51 -6.50
CA ILE A 44 16.42 -5.03 -5.76
C ILE A 44 16.45 -5.63 -4.35
N LYS A 45 15.32 -5.68 -3.63
CA LYS A 45 15.24 -6.33 -2.31
C LYS A 45 15.64 -7.80 -2.35
N ARG A 46 15.20 -8.56 -3.35
CA ARG A 46 15.59 -9.97 -3.54
C ARG A 46 17.10 -10.10 -3.77
N LEU A 47 17.67 -9.24 -4.62
CA LEU A 47 19.11 -9.20 -4.89
C LEU A 47 19.91 -8.83 -3.63
N LEU A 48 19.46 -7.83 -2.87
CA LEU A 48 20.09 -7.39 -1.62
C LEU A 48 20.05 -8.46 -0.53
N LYS A 49 18.94 -9.20 -0.42
CA LYS A 49 18.81 -10.33 0.50
C LYS A 49 19.83 -11.42 0.16
N ARG A 50 19.92 -11.82 -1.11
CA ARG A 50 20.91 -12.79 -1.60
C ARG A 50 22.33 -12.30 -1.36
N TYR A 51 22.61 -11.02 -1.64
CA TYR A 51 23.91 -10.39 -1.36
C TYR A 51 24.29 -10.48 0.12
N THR A 52 23.33 -10.22 1.02
CA THR A 52 23.53 -10.28 2.46
C THR A 52 23.77 -11.71 2.94
N GLU A 53 23.02 -12.69 2.43
CA GLU A 53 23.20 -14.12 2.75
C GLU A 53 24.58 -14.63 2.31
N ILE A 54 24.99 -14.32 1.08
CA ILE A 54 26.33 -14.65 0.57
C ILE A 54 27.41 -14.00 1.41
N THR A 55 27.23 -12.73 1.77
CA THR A 55 28.19 -12.00 2.61
C THR A 55 28.32 -12.66 3.99
N LYS A 56 27.21 -13.11 4.60
CA LYS A 56 27.24 -13.86 5.87
C LYS A 56 27.99 -15.19 5.74
N THR A 57 27.73 -15.95 4.68
CA THR A 57 28.44 -17.20 4.38
C THR A 57 29.93 -16.96 4.19
N LEU A 58 30.29 -15.93 3.40
CA LEU A 58 31.67 -15.54 3.16
C LEU A 58 32.40 -15.17 4.47
N LEU A 59 31.76 -14.38 5.34
CA LEU A 59 32.30 -14.04 6.67
C LEU A 59 32.54 -15.29 7.52
N ALA A 60 31.63 -16.25 7.52
CA ALA A 60 31.80 -17.51 8.25
C ALA A 60 32.98 -18.34 7.72
N ILE A 61 33.19 -18.38 6.41
CA ILE A 61 34.35 -19.06 5.79
C ILE A 61 35.66 -18.34 6.15
N TYR A 62 35.67 -17.00 6.18
CA TYR A 62 36.85 -16.23 6.59
C TYR A 62 37.17 -16.34 8.08
N ALA A 63 36.16 -16.53 8.94
CA ALA A 63 36.35 -16.81 10.35
C ALA A 63 37.08 -18.14 10.60
N ASP A 64 37.04 -19.08 9.63
CA ASP A 64 37.87 -20.29 9.59
C ASP A 64 37.79 -21.13 10.88
N PHE A 65 36.59 -21.27 11.46
CA PHE A 65 36.36 -21.96 12.73
C PHE A 65 36.85 -23.42 12.72
N ASP A 66 36.81 -24.08 11.56
CA ASP A 66 37.27 -25.45 11.36
C ASP A 66 38.74 -25.53 10.93
N CYS A 67 39.43 -24.40 10.72
CA CYS A 67 40.79 -24.32 10.17
C CYS A 67 40.96 -24.98 8.79
N ASN A 68 39.88 -25.25 8.05
CA ASN A 68 39.97 -25.91 6.76
C ASN A 68 40.59 -24.98 5.70
N ARG A 69 40.28 -23.67 5.75
CA ARG A 69 40.86 -22.67 4.83
C ARG A 69 42.38 -22.59 5.01
N ARG A 70 42.84 -22.52 6.26
CA ARG A 70 44.28 -22.50 6.57
C ARG A 70 44.99 -23.78 6.13
N ARG A 71 44.36 -24.94 6.33
CA ARG A 71 44.90 -26.23 5.88
C ARG A 71 45.05 -26.29 4.36
N GLU A 72 44.04 -25.84 3.63
CA GLU A 72 44.11 -25.83 2.16
C GLU A 72 45.15 -24.83 1.63
N LEU A 73 45.23 -23.62 2.19
CA LEU A 73 46.26 -22.65 1.81
C LEU A 73 47.67 -23.19 2.07
N SER A 74 47.86 -23.90 3.18
CA SER A 74 49.14 -24.53 3.53
C SER A 74 49.50 -25.69 2.58
N SER A 75 48.52 -26.44 2.08
CA SER A 75 48.77 -27.53 1.12
C SER A 75 49.10 -27.00 -0.27
N LEU A 76 48.54 -25.85 -0.65
CA LEU A 76 48.81 -25.17 -1.92
C LEU A 76 50.17 -24.45 -1.96
N SER A 77 50.62 -23.88 -0.84
CA SER A 77 51.87 -23.09 -0.73
C SER A 77 53.03 -23.87 -0.07
N GLY A 78 52.87 -25.17 0.15
CA GLY A 78 53.88 -26.02 0.81
C GLY A 78 54.96 -26.54 -0.14
N PRO A 79 56.02 -27.23 0.33
CA PRO A 79 57.13 -27.67 -0.54
C PRO A 79 56.74 -28.60 -1.71
N ASN A 80 55.58 -29.26 -1.63
CA ASN A 80 55.11 -30.28 -2.57
C ASN A 80 53.98 -29.78 -3.51
N GLU A 81 53.97 -28.48 -3.85
CA GLU A 81 52.91 -27.82 -4.65
C GLU A 81 52.56 -28.60 -5.93
N PHE A 82 53.58 -29.06 -6.67
CA PHE A 82 53.40 -29.81 -7.90
C PHE A 82 52.69 -31.16 -7.68
N ALA A 83 53.04 -31.89 -6.62
CA ALA A 83 52.41 -33.19 -6.33
C ALA A 83 50.94 -33.04 -5.93
N GLU A 84 50.63 -31.99 -5.15
CA GLU A 84 49.26 -31.62 -4.79
C GLU A 84 48.46 -31.24 -6.05
N PHE A 85 49.04 -30.41 -6.93
CA PHE A 85 48.42 -30.00 -8.19
C PHE A 85 48.07 -31.21 -9.07
N TYR A 86 49.01 -32.13 -9.29
CA TYR A 86 48.77 -33.32 -10.11
C TYR A 86 47.73 -34.25 -9.50
N THR A 87 47.68 -34.36 -8.16
CA THR A 87 46.63 -35.11 -7.45
C THR A 87 45.24 -34.52 -7.72
N ARG A 88 45.09 -33.19 -7.59
CA ARG A 88 43.83 -32.50 -7.87
C ARG A 88 43.44 -32.59 -9.35
N LEU A 89 44.40 -32.44 -10.26
CA LEU A 89 44.15 -32.55 -11.69
C LEU A 89 43.69 -33.97 -12.08
N LYS A 90 44.25 -35.01 -11.47
CA LYS A 90 43.81 -36.39 -11.68
C LYS A 90 42.36 -36.57 -11.25
N HIS A 91 42.00 -36.07 -10.07
CA HIS A 91 40.61 -36.12 -9.59
C HIS A 91 39.64 -35.36 -10.50
N LEU A 92 40.01 -34.16 -10.95
CA LEU A 92 39.20 -33.39 -11.91
C LEU A 92 38.96 -34.15 -13.23
N ARG A 93 39.99 -34.83 -13.75
CA ARG A 93 39.86 -35.67 -14.96
C ARG A 93 38.95 -36.87 -14.74
N GLU A 94 39.00 -37.51 -13.56
CA GLU A 94 38.11 -38.61 -13.20
C GLU A 94 36.65 -38.13 -13.13
N VAL A 95 36.38 -37.00 -12.47
CA VAL A 95 35.03 -36.41 -12.37
C VAL A 95 34.49 -36.05 -13.76
N HIS A 96 35.30 -35.39 -14.60
CA HIS A 96 34.89 -35.03 -15.96
C HIS A 96 34.61 -36.26 -16.83
N ARG A 97 35.35 -37.36 -16.65
CA ARG A 97 35.10 -38.62 -17.34
C ARG A 97 33.77 -39.24 -16.91
N ASP A 98 33.43 -39.16 -15.63
CA ASP A 98 32.19 -39.72 -15.09
C ASP A 98 30.96 -38.85 -15.42
N HIS A 99 31.16 -37.53 -15.64
CA HIS A 99 30.11 -36.56 -15.97
C HIS A 99 30.42 -35.77 -17.26
N PRO A 100 30.50 -36.42 -18.44
CA PRO A 100 30.94 -35.77 -19.68
C PRO A 100 29.94 -34.74 -20.21
N ASN A 101 28.67 -34.84 -19.81
CA ASN A 101 27.60 -33.95 -20.24
C ASN A 101 27.29 -32.83 -19.24
N GLU A 102 28.00 -32.77 -18.11
CA GLU A 102 27.82 -31.70 -17.13
C GLU A 102 28.50 -30.43 -17.66
N ILE A 103 27.69 -29.49 -18.17
CA ILE A 103 28.17 -28.19 -18.62
C ILE A 103 28.28 -27.30 -17.39
N ALA A 104 29.50 -26.88 -17.05
CA ALA A 104 29.70 -25.83 -16.06
C ALA A 104 29.13 -24.53 -16.61
N ILE A 105 27.98 -24.10 -16.10
CA ILE A 105 27.38 -22.81 -16.47
C ILE A 105 28.14 -21.73 -15.70
N PRO A 106 28.91 -20.85 -16.37
CA PRO A 106 29.59 -19.77 -15.69
C PRO A 106 28.56 -18.85 -15.04
N LEU A 107 28.89 -18.32 -13.87
CA LEU A 107 28.05 -17.36 -13.15
C LEU A 107 27.65 -16.17 -14.04
N SER A 108 28.52 -15.78 -14.98
CA SER A 108 28.22 -14.76 -15.97
C SER A 108 26.97 -15.07 -16.82
N ILE A 109 26.70 -16.33 -17.17
CA ILE A 109 25.51 -16.73 -17.92
C ILE A 109 24.27 -16.60 -17.05
N GLU A 110 24.32 -17.07 -15.79
CA GLU A 110 23.19 -16.95 -14.87
C GLU A 110 22.77 -15.49 -14.66
N PHE A 111 23.75 -14.58 -14.48
CA PHE A 111 23.48 -13.15 -14.35
C PHE A 111 23.11 -12.48 -15.67
N GLN A 112 23.59 -12.98 -16.81
CA GLN A 112 23.10 -12.54 -18.11
C GLN A 112 21.64 -12.93 -18.32
N GLU A 113 21.23 -14.13 -17.93
CA GLU A 113 19.84 -14.58 -17.96
C GLU A 113 18.98 -13.76 -17.00
N MET A 114 19.44 -13.51 -15.79
CA MET A 114 18.79 -12.63 -14.83
C MET A 114 18.61 -11.21 -15.40
N ASN A 115 19.66 -10.64 -15.99
CA ASN A 115 19.60 -9.31 -16.63
C ASN A 115 18.71 -9.29 -17.87
N ARG A 116 18.61 -10.41 -18.62
CA ARG A 116 17.66 -10.53 -19.74
C ARG A 116 16.22 -10.55 -19.25
N MET A 117 15.95 -11.22 -18.11
CA MET A 117 14.62 -11.22 -17.50
C MET A 117 14.21 -9.84 -17.01
N ILE A 118 15.16 -8.99 -16.58
CA ILE A 118 14.89 -7.57 -16.27
C ILE A 118 14.38 -6.80 -17.49
N ASN A 119 14.76 -7.20 -18.71
CA ASN A 119 14.31 -6.55 -19.95
C ASN A 119 13.09 -7.22 -20.60
N ASP A 120 12.64 -8.38 -20.09
CA ASP A 120 11.54 -9.15 -20.66
C ASP A 120 10.23 -8.77 -19.96
N VAL A 121 9.50 -7.83 -20.56
CA VAL A 121 8.24 -7.28 -20.03
C VAL A 121 7.25 -8.39 -19.64
N ALA A 122 7.16 -9.47 -20.42
CA ALA A 122 6.21 -10.55 -20.15
C ALA A 122 6.54 -11.33 -18.88
N LYS A 123 7.83 -11.46 -18.53
CA LYS A 123 8.25 -12.10 -17.28
C LYS A 123 8.19 -11.14 -16.10
N MET A 124 8.40 -9.84 -16.32
CA MET A 124 8.22 -8.83 -15.29
C MET A 124 6.78 -8.78 -14.78
N GLU A 125 5.80 -9.04 -15.65
CA GLU A 125 4.39 -9.13 -15.29
C GLU A 125 4.01 -10.43 -14.57
N ALA A 126 4.77 -11.51 -14.73
CA ALA A 126 4.48 -12.75 -14.02
C ALA A 126 4.77 -12.67 -12.51
N ASP A 127 5.73 -11.84 -12.11
CA ASP A 127 6.22 -11.66 -10.74
C ASP A 127 5.57 -10.45 -10.04
N MET A 128 4.29 -10.17 -10.32
CA MET A 128 3.57 -9.05 -9.72
C MET A 128 3.31 -9.29 -8.22
N ILE A 129 3.59 -8.28 -7.40
CA ILE A 129 3.12 -8.26 -6.00
C ILE A 129 1.60 -8.08 -5.99
N GLU A 130 0.95 -8.81 -5.11
CA GLU A 130 -0.49 -8.74 -4.91
C GLU A 130 -0.85 -7.46 -4.14
N PHE A 131 -1.72 -6.66 -4.74
CA PHE A 131 -2.41 -5.53 -4.13
C PHE A 131 -3.90 -5.73 -4.32
N THR A 132 -4.70 -5.19 -3.40
CA THR A 132 -6.15 -5.11 -3.64
C THR A 132 -6.42 -4.06 -4.72
N ASP A 133 -7.56 -4.17 -5.38
CA ASP A 133 -7.94 -3.20 -6.43
C ASP A 133 -8.07 -1.78 -5.85
N GLU A 134 -8.57 -1.65 -4.61
CA GLU A 134 -8.66 -0.36 -3.90
C GLU A 134 -7.29 0.22 -3.51
N GLU A 135 -6.27 -0.62 -3.30
CA GLU A 135 -4.90 -0.15 -3.06
C GLU A 135 -4.26 0.45 -4.33
N GLY A 136 -4.80 0.15 -5.53
CA GLY A 136 -4.31 0.70 -6.79
C GLY A 136 -2.82 0.40 -7.03
N TYR A 137 -2.40 -0.83 -6.76
CA TYR A 137 -0.99 -1.25 -6.78
C TYR A 137 -0.06 -0.47 -5.84
N GLY A 138 -0.58 0.01 -4.71
CA GLY A 138 0.18 0.79 -3.73
C GLY A 138 0.10 2.31 -3.92
N ARG A 139 -0.83 2.80 -4.74
CA ARG A 139 -1.15 4.22 -4.86
C ARG A 139 -1.98 4.73 -3.70
N PHE A 140 -2.83 3.87 -3.15
CA PHE A 140 -3.80 4.22 -2.11
C PHE A 140 -3.77 3.22 -0.94
N LEU A 141 -4.40 3.60 0.17
CA LEU A 141 -4.62 2.77 1.34
C LEU A 141 -6.07 2.28 1.33
N ASP A 142 -6.24 0.98 1.45
CA ASP A 142 -7.54 0.36 1.72
C ASP A 142 -7.74 0.21 3.24
N LEU A 143 -8.31 1.25 3.85
CA LEU A 143 -8.58 1.28 5.29
C LEU A 143 -10.02 0.87 5.64
N HIS A 144 -10.81 0.31 4.72
CA HIS A 144 -12.21 -0.04 4.98
C HIS A 144 -12.37 -1.08 6.11
N GLU A 145 -11.53 -2.13 6.15
CA GLU A 145 -11.58 -3.12 7.23
C GLU A 145 -11.31 -2.47 8.61
N CYS A 146 -10.38 -1.51 8.65
CA CYS A 146 -10.03 -0.81 9.88
C CYS A 146 -11.12 0.20 10.28
N TYR A 147 -11.73 0.87 9.30
CA TYR A 147 -12.85 1.78 9.49
C TYR A 147 -14.09 1.05 10.05
N ASP A 148 -14.43 -0.13 9.55
CA ASP A 148 -15.52 -0.94 10.11
C ASP A 148 -15.26 -1.32 11.57
N LYS A 149 -14.02 -1.66 11.92
CA LYS A 149 -13.63 -1.91 13.30
C LYS A 149 -13.73 -0.65 14.17
N PHE A 150 -13.35 0.51 13.63
CA PHE A 150 -13.49 1.81 14.30
C PHE A 150 -14.95 2.16 14.61
N LEU A 151 -15.85 1.99 13.62
CA LEU A 151 -17.29 2.25 13.79
C LEU A 151 -17.95 1.36 14.86
N ASN A 152 -17.39 0.17 15.09
CA ASN A 152 -17.84 -0.78 16.11
C ASN A 152 -17.33 -0.47 17.53
N LEU A 153 -16.44 0.52 17.70
CA LEU A 153 -15.95 0.92 19.02
C LEU A 153 -17.03 1.64 19.83
N LYS A 154 -17.23 1.22 21.08
CA LYS A 154 -18.24 1.80 21.98
C LYS A 154 -17.81 3.19 22.45
N GLY A 155 -18.68 4.19 22.24
CA GLY A 155 -18.49 5.55 22.74
C GLY A 155 -17.68 6.48 21.83
N MET A 156 -17.26 5.99 20.66
CA MET A 156 -16.67 6.82 19.62
C MET A 156 -17.77 7.50 18.78
N GLN A 157 -17.51 8.73 18.34
CA GLN A 157 -18.39 9.42 17.39
C GLN A 157 -18.30 8.74 16.03
N ARG A 158 -19.46 8.56 15.37
CA ARG A 158 -19.50 8.11 13.98
C ARG A 158 -19.04 9.25 13.09
N ILE A 159 -17.93 9.03 12.40
CA ILE A 159 -17.34 9.93 11.40
C ILE A 159 -17.42 9.25 10.03
N ASP A 160 -17.39 10.02 8.95
CA ASP A 160 -17.29 9.49 7.59
C ASP A 160 -15.89 8.92 7.30
N TYR A 161 -15.77 8.17 6.21
CA TYR A 161 -14.53 7.49 5.84
C TYR A 161 -13.37 8.48 5.57
N VAL A 162 -13.63 9.62 4.91
CA VAL A 162 -12.59 10.60 4.59
C VAL A 162 -12.04 11.21 5.88
N THR A 163 -12.92 11.61 6.79
CA THR A 163 -12.53 12.09 8.12
C THR A 163 -11.74 11.05 8.89
N TYR A 164 -12.13 9.77 8.83
CA TYR A 164 -11.38 8.68 9.45
C TYR A 164 -9.97 8.52 8.85
N VAL A 165 -9.83 8.49 7.52
CA VAL A 165 -8.51 8.37 6.85
C VAL A 165 -7.60 9.56 7.23
N ASN A 166 -8.16 10.74 7.44
CA ASN A 166 -7.40 11.91 7.87
C ASN A 166 -7.00 11.91 9.35
N THR A 167 -7.68 11.14 10.21
CA THR A 167 -7.54 11.24 11.69
C THR A 167 -7.16 9.91 12.37
N PHE A 168 -6.94 8.82 11.64
CA PHE A 168 -6.68 7.50 12.23
C PHE A 168 -5.44 7.48 13.14
N ASP A 169 -4.49 8.40 12.95
CA ASP A 169 -3.25 8.56 13.72
C ASP A 169 -3.41 9.40 14.98
N GLN A 170 -4.53 10.11 15.17
CA GLN A 170 -4.82 10.97 16.33
C GLN A 170 -5.28 10.17 17.57
N VAL A 171 -4.65 9.03 17.82
CA VAL A 171 -4.98 8.12 18.94
C VAL A 171 -4.65 8.69 20.32
N ASN A 172 -3.81 9.71 20.37
CA ASN A 172 -3.47 10.47 21.58
C ASN A 172 -4.67 11.25 22.15
N GLU A 173 -5.65 11.59 21.31
CA GLU A 173 -6.85 12.32 21.75
C GLU A 173 -7.92 11.41 22.37
N ILE A 174 -7.81 10.09 22.15
CA ILE A 174 -8.77 9.11 22.63
C ILE A 174 -8.60 8.91 24.15
N PRO A 175 -9.63 9.22 24.97
CA PRO A 175 -9.55 9.04 26.42
C PRO A 175 -9.27 7.58 26.82
N LYS A 176 -8.46 7.38 27.87
CA LYS A 176 -8.10 6.04 28.41
C LYS A 176 -9.31 5.11 28.60
N GLN A 177 -10.48 5.64 28.97
CA GLN A 177 -11.70 4.85 29.21
C GLN A 177 -12.21 4.09 27.97
N PHE A 178 -11.90 4.56 26.76
CA PHE A 178 -12.28 3.91 25.50
C PHE A 178 -11.20 2.98 24.94
N LYS A 179 -10.01 2.93 25.56
CA LYS A 179 -8.91 2.03 25.20
C LYS A 179 -9.16 0.61 25.74
N THR A 180 -10.27 0.01 25.31
CA THR A 180 -10.73 -1.33 25.71
C THR A 180 -10.02 -2.44 24.93
N ALA A 181 -10.43 -3.70 25.13
CA ALA A 181 -9.92 -4.83 24.36
C ALA A 181 -10.30 -4.74 22.88
N GLU A 182 -11.50 -4.23 22.57
CA GLU A 182 -11.94 -4.00 21.18
C GLU A 182 -11.09 -2.91 20.50
N TYR A 183 -10.74 -1.85 21.25
CA TYR A 183 -9.81 -0.82 20.76
C TYR A 183 -8.42 -1.39 20.48
N LYS A 184 -7.90 -2.25 21.38
CA LYS A 184 -6.62 -2.94 21.15
C LYS A 184 -6.67 -3.74 19.84
N ALA A 185 -7.73 -4.51 19.60
CA ALA A 185 -7.88 -5.28 18.36
C ALA A 185 -7.98 -4.40 17.11
N TYR A 186 -8.61 -3.23 17.21
CA TYR A 186 -8.63 -2.22 16.16
C TYR A 186 -7.22 -1.69 15.84
N ILE A 187 -6.45 -1.27 16.86
CA ILE A 187 -5.08 -0.76 16.65
C ILE A 187 -4.15 -1.86 16.12
N GLU A 188 -4.24 -3.09 16.63
CA GLU A 188 -3.48 -4.23 16.10
C GLU A 188 -3.79 -4.48 14.62
N CYS A 189 -5.06 -4.36 14.23
CA CYS A 189 -5.47 -4.47 12.85
C CYS A 189 -4.84 -3.38 11.97
N LEU A 190 -4.88 -2.13 12.45
CA LEU A 190 -4.35 -0.98 11.73
C LEU A 190 -2.83 -1.04 11.59
N VAL A 191 -2.09 -1.30 12.69
CA VAL A 191 -0.63 -1.47 12.68
C VAL A 191 -0.22 -2.61 11.76
N ARG A 192 -0.91 -3.76 11.81
CA ARG A 192 -0.67 -4.90 10.93
C ARG A 192 -0.86 -4.54 9.47
N TYR A 193 -1.97 -3.86 9.14
CA TYR A 193 -2.26 -3.42 7.78
C TYR A 193 -1.19 -2.46 7.26
N LEU A 194 -0.92 -1.37 7.99
CA LEU A 194 0.07 -0.36 7.59
C LEU A 194 1.48 -0.95 7.43
N THR A 195 1.89 -1.85 8.34
CA THR A 195 3.17 -2.56 8.22
C THR A 195 3.22 -3.40 6.95
N ASN A 196 2.14 -4.12 6.63
CA ASN A 196 2.07 -4.95 5.43
C ASN A 196 2.08 -4.11 4.14
N VAL A 197 1.30 -3.03 4.09
CA VAL A 197 1.28 -2.11 2.94
C VAL A 197 2.65 -1.49 2.74
N LEU A 198 3.29 -0.96 3.78
CA LEU A 198 4.64 -0.38 3.65
C LEU A 198 5.66 -1.41 3.17
N ALA A 199 5.58 -2.67 3.63
CA ALA A 199 6.46 -3.73 3.16
C ALA A 199 6.26 -4.06 1.66
N ARG A 200 5.06 -3.82 1.12
CA ARG A 200 4.73 -3.99 -0.31
C ARG A 200 5.04 -2.75 -1.15
N VAL A 201 4.75 -1.54 -0.66
CA VAL A 201 4.92 -0.27 -1.41
C VAL A 201 6.37 0.22 -1.36
N LYS A 202 7.04 0.09 -0.21
CA LYS A 202 8.41 0.54 0.02
C LYS A 202 9.27 -0.66 0.46
N PRO A 203 9.51 -1.67 -0.40
CA PRO A 203 10.22 -2.90 -0.04
C PRO A 203 11.65 -2.67 0.45
N LEU A 204 12.31 -1.59 0.00
CA LEU A 204 13.66 -1.19 0.41
C LEU A 204 13.69 -0.46 1.77
N LEU A 205 12.53 -0.09 2.32
CA LEU A 205 12.41 0.41 3.68
C LEU A 205 12.56 -0.77 4.65
N ASP A 206 13.62 -0.75 5.46
CA ASP A 206 13.86 -1.78 6.44
C ASP A 206 12.95 -1.61 7.67
N LEU A 207 11.77 -2.23 7.61
CA LEU A 207 10.82 -2.30 8.70
C LEU A 207 11.19 -3.37 9.76
N THR A 208 12.27 -4.13 9.57
CA THR A 208 12.42 -5.41 10.28
C THR A 208 12.54 -5.28 11.80
N ASP A 209 11.62 -6.03 12.41
CA ASP A 209 11.63 -6.52 13.76
C ASP A 209 12.49 -7.79 13.79
N VAL A 210 13.75 -7.69 14.22
CA VAL A 210 14.52 -8.88 14.62
C VAL A 210 14.04 -9.31 16.01
N CYS A 211 12.77 -9.71 16.10
CA CYS A 211 12.18 -10.31 17.28
C CYS A 211 11.56 -11.67 16.93
N GLY A 212 12.41 -12.56 16.40
CA GLY A 212 12.26 -13.97 16.72
C GLY A 212 12.68 -14.19 18.17
N LYS A 213 11.75 -13.99 19.13
CA LYS A 213 11.89 -14.52 20.48
C LYS A 213 12.21 -16.03 20.36
N GLY A 214 13.46 -16.45 20.56
CA GLY A 214 13.79 -17.87 20.62
C GLY A 214 15.18 -18.34 20.19
N ARG A 215 16.10 -17.47 19.75
CA ARG A 215 17.47 -17.90 19.38
C ARG A 215 18.54 -16.95 19.91
N ASN A 216 19.22 -17.39 20.98
CA ASN A 216 20.27 -16.68 21.73
C ASN A 216 21.66 -16.73 21.04
N ASP A 217 21.70 -16.69 19.71
CA ASP A 217 22.90 -17.02 18.95
C ASP A 217 23.05 -16.15 17.69
N CYS A 218 23.13 -14.82 17.88
CA CYS A 218 23.84 -13.94 16.95
C CYS A 218 24.21 -12.58 17.58
N ASN A 219 25.32 -12.53 18.32
CA ASN A 219 26.05 -11.28 18.57
C ASN A 219 26.85 -10.89 17.31
N ALA A 220 26.21 -10.37 16.26
CA ALA A 220 26.89 -9.67 15.16
C ALA A 220 25.89 -8.99 14.21
N SER A 221 25.55 -7.74 14.52
CA SER A 221 25.18 -6.63 13.61
C SER A 221 24.06 -5.76 14.23
N ALA A 222 24.33 -5.13 15.36
CA ALA A 222 23.48 -4.10 15.96
C ALA A 222 23.66 -2.71 15.29
N LEU A 223 24.10 -2.68 14.03
CA LEU A 223 24.49 -1.47 13.30
C LEU A 223 23.89 -1.48 11.88
N LEU A 224 22.56 -1.39 11.79
CA LEU A 224 21.75 -0.85 10.67
C LEU A 224 20.27 -1.29 10.88
N PHE A 225 19.52 -0.66 11.79
CA PHE A 225 18.08 -0.98 11.99
C PHE A 225 17.35 0.29 12.43
N LYS A 226 16.44 0.83 11.61
CA LYS A 226 16.05 2.26 11.68
C LYS A 226 14.55 2.59 11.68
N GLY A 227 13.69 1.69 12.14
CA GLY A 227 12.27 2.03 12.32
C GLY A 227 11.72 1.57 13.66
N LEU A 228 11.04 0.44 13.64
CA LEU A 228 10.22 -0.03 14.77
C LEU A 228 11.02 -0.36 16.03
N ASN A 229 12.26 -0.87 15.91
CA ASN A 229 13.12 -1.09 17.07
C ASN A 229 13.54 0.21 17.77
N GLU A 230 13.78 1.28 17.01
CA GLU A 230 14.09 2.59 17.56
C GLU A 230 12.85 3.21 18.19
N VAL A 231 11.69 3.08 17.54
CA VAL A 231 10.39 3.46 18.10
C VAL A 231 10.12 2.71 19.41
N GLN A 232 10.39 1.41 19.49
CA GLN A 232 10.21 0.61 20.70
C GLN A 232 11.14 1.07 21.83
N LYS A 233 12.42 1.35 21.54
CA LYS A 233 13.36 1.90 22.53
C LYS A 233 12.95 3.29 23.01
N ASN A 234 12.53 4.15 22.09
CA ASN A 234 12.04 5.49 22.41
C ASN A 234 10.75 5.42 23.24
N PHE A 235 9.84 4.50 22.90
CA PHE A 235 8.64 4.22 23.67
C PHE A 235 8.99 3.74 25.08
N GLU A 236 9.92 2.81 25.25
CA GLU A 236 10.35 2.33 26.57
C GLU A 236 10.86 3.48 27.44
N ASN A 237 11.72 4.35 26.90
CA ASN A 237 12.21 5.54 27.59
C ASN A 237 11.08 6.52 27.96
N GLN A 238 10.14 6.77 27.05
CA GLN A 238 8.98 7.65 27.27
C GLN A 238 7.97 7.06 28.26
N TRP A 239 7.82 5.74 28.27
CA TRP A 239 6.94 5.03 29.19
C TRP A 239 7.50 5.00 30.61
N GLU A 240 8.81 4.80 30.76
CA GLU A 240 9.50 4.86 32.05
C GLU A 240 9.51 6.28 32.65
N SER A 241 9.63 7.31 31.80
CA SER A 241 9.59 8.72 32.21
C SER A 241 8.17 9.31 32.32
N GLU A 242 7.13 8.52 32.05
CA GLU A 242 5.72 8.96 32.03
C GLU A 242 5.47 10.19 31.12
N THR A 243 6.16 10.26 29.98
CA THR A 243 6.02 11.33 28.98
C THR A 243 5.32 10.89 27.69
N PHE A 244 4.88 9.64 27.59
CA PHE A 244 4.20 9.14 26.40
C PHE A 244 2.82 9.82 26.19
N PRO A 245 2.54 10.37 25.00
CA PRO A 245 1.32 11.15 24.74
C PRO A 245 0.03 10.33 24.85
N GLY A 246 -1.06 10.96 25.26
CA GLY A 246 -2.39 10.31 25.35
C GLY A 246 -2.58 9.37 26.55
N TRP A 247 -1.59 9.23 27.42
CA TRP A 247 -1.68 8.45 28.65
C TRP A 247 -1.47 9.35 29.87
N PRO A 248 -2.38 9.32 30.87
CA PRO A 248 -2.26 10.17 32.04
C PRO A 248 -1.06 9.75 32.90
N LYS A 249 -0.33 10.75 33.43
CA LYS A 249 0.71 10.51 34.44
C LYS A 249 0.12 9.78 35.61
N VAL A 250 0.78 8.71 36.05
CA VAL A 250 0.29 7.92 37.17
C VAL A 250 0.57 8.73 38.43
N SER A 251 -0.48 9.30 39.02
CA SER A 251 -0.36 10.08 40.26
C SER A 251 0.50 9.32 41.27
N ALA A 252 1.61 9.95 41.63
CA ALA A 252 2.72 9.29 42.30
C ALA A 252 2.42 9.01 43.78
N SER A 253 2.92 7.85 44.21
CA SER A 253 3.16 7.40 45.57
C SER A 253 2.00 6.74 46.32
N ALA A 254 2.27 5.51 46.76
CA ALA A 254 1.51 4.76 47.76
C ALA A 254 1.35 5.55 49.09
N MET A 255 2.19 6.57 49.32
CA MET A 255 2.13 7.45 50.50
C MET A 255 0.86 8.29 50.58
N LEU A 256 0.08 8.42 49.49
CA LEU A 256 -1.22 9.10 49.52
C LEU A 256 -2.35 8.26 50.12
N HIS A 257 -2.11 6.99 50.47
CA HIS A 257 -3.09 6.22 51.24
C HIS A 257 -3.26 6.85 52.62
N LYS A 258 -4.36 7.61 52.77
CA LYS A 258 -4.81 8.44 53.92
C LYS A 258 -4.85 7.76 55.32
N GLY A 259 -4.30 6.56 55.50
CA GLY A 259 -4.51 5.72 56.68
C GLY A 259 -3.28 5.35 57.51
N ALA A 260 -2.04 5.50 57.03
CA ALA A 260 -0.87 5.36 57.90
C ALA A 260 0.32 6.21 57.44
N PHE A 261 0.49 7.33 58.12
CA PHE A 261 1.70 8.14 58.02
C PHE A 261 2.79 7.51 58.90
N LEU A 262 3.46 6.48 58.39
CA LEU A 262 4.85 6.23 58.78
C LEU A 262 5.72 6.64 57.59
N ASP A 263 6.34 7.81 57.70
CA ASP A 263 7.29 8.27 56.70
C ASP A 263 8.50 7.33 56.71
N LEU A 264 8.73 6.63 55.60
CA LEU A 264 9.85 5.70 55.43
C LEU A 264 11.12 6.39 54.94
N THR A 265 11.05 7.67 54.54
CA THR A 265 12.21 8.42 54.03
C THR A 265 13.41 8.43 54.98
N PRO A 266 13.27 8.60 56.33
CA PRO A 266 14.43 8.69 57.21
C PRO A 266 15.09 7.34 57.53
N PHE A 267 14.45 6.21 57.21
CA PHE A 267 14.95 4.88 57.57
C PHE A 267 15.78 4.28 56.45
N ASN A 268 17.05 3.97 56.69
CA ASN A 268 17.96 3.41 55.70
C ASN A 268 17.98 1.87 55.67
N SER A 269 17.41 1.22 56.69
CA SER A 269 17.33 -0.23 56.77
C SER A 269 16.04 -0.71 57.42
N ALA A 270 15.71 -1.99 57.21
CA ALA A 270 14.63 -2.64 57.93
C ALA A 270 14.90 -2.71 59.44
N GLU A 271 16.17 -2.80 59.86
CA GLU A 271 16.55 -2.83 61.27
C GLU A 271 16.21 -1.50 61.97
N GLU A 272 16.44 -0.36 61.31
CA GLU A 272 16.05 0.95 61.84
C GLU A 272 14.53 1.07 61.99
N LEU A 273 13.75 0.47 61.07
CA LEU A 273 12.29 0.43 61.16
C LEU A 273 11.78 -0.42 62.34
N MET A 274 12.55 -1.41 62.81
CA MET A 274 12.17 -2.20 63.99
C MET A 274 12.05 -1.33 65.25
N ASN A 275 12.87 -0.28 65.35
CA ASN A 275 12.89 0.63 66.49
C ASN A 275 11.65 1.54 66.59
N VAL A 276 10.84 1.62 65.52
CA VAL A 276 9.58 2.39 65.50
C VAL A 276 8.52 1.76 66.41
N GLY A 277 8.64 0.47 66.70
CA GLY A 277 7.74 -0.27 67.55
C GLY A 277 6.71 -1.09 66.77
N LEU A 278 6.34 -2.24 67.37
CA LEU A 278 5.48 -3.25 66.75
C LEU A 278 4.10 -2.73 66.33
N ASP A 279 3.45 -1.89 67.14
CA ASP A 279 2.10 -1.41 66.85
C ASP A 279 2.06 -0.42 65.69
N ARG A 280 3.09 0.43 65.57
CA ARG A 280 3.25 1.35 64.44
C ARG A 280 3.53 0.59 63.14
N LEU A 281 4.41 -0.41 63.17
CA LEU A 281 4.64 -1.29 62.00
C LEU A 281 3.36 -2.02 61.58
N LYS A 282 2.59 -2.56 62.53
CA LYS A 282 1.31 -3.22 62.25
C LYS A 282 0.29 -2.24 61.66
N SER A 283 0.19 -1.03 62.20
CA SER A 283 -0.71 0.02 61.70
C SER A 283 -0.35 0.43 60.28
N ALA A 284 0.94 0.65 59.99
CA ALA A 284 1.45 0.98 58.67
C ALA A 284 1.17 -0.12 57.64
N LEU A 285 1.49 -1.38 57.96
CA LEU A 285 1.20 -2.51 57.08
C LEU A 285 -0.32 -2.68 56.84
N ARG A 286 -1.16 -2.53 57.88
CA ARG A 286 -2.62 -2.63 57.73
C ARG A 286 -3.19 -1.55 56.84
N ALA A 287 -2.71 -0.31 56.95
CA ALA A 287 -3.16 0.77 56.09
C ALA A 287 -2.77 0.58 54.62
N LEU A 288 -1.63 -0.05 54.35
CA LEU A 288 -1.23 -0.46 53.00
C LEU A 288 -1.94 -1.74 52.52
N GLY A 289 -2.74 -2.40 53.37
CA GLY A 289 -3.41 -3.67 53.08
C GLY A 289 -2.46 -4.88 53.03
N MET A 290 -1.26 -4.76 53.61
CA MET A 290 -0.25 -5.81 53.67
C MET A 290 -0.50 -6.78 54.82
N LYS A 291 -0.04 -8.03 54.68
CA LYS A 291 -0.08 -9.02 55.75
C LYS A 291 0.72 -8.51 56.95
N CYS A 292 0.15 -8.60 58.15
CA CYS A 292 0.78 -8.15 59.40
C CYS A 292 1.24 -9.31 60.32
N GLY A 293 1.27 -10.55 59.82
CA GLY A 293 1.85 -11.70 60.52
C GLY A 293 3.39 -11.69 60.51
N GLY A 294 3.99 -12.45 61.42
CA GLY A 294 5.44 -12.63 61.51
C GLY A 294 6.12 -12.01 62.73
N THR A 295 7.46 -12.08 62.75
CA THR A 295 8.32 -11.42 63.73
C THR A 295 8.34 -9.89 63.53
N ALA A 296 8.90 -9.12 64.46
CA ALA A 296 9.09 -7.67 64.29
C ALA A 296 9.93 -7.35 63.04
N GLU A 297 10.99 -8.14 62.83
CA GLU A 297 11.91 -8.04 61.70
C GLU A 297 11.22 -8.31 60.36
N GLU A 298 10.40 -9.36 60.26
CA GLU A 298 9.66 -9.68 59.03
C GLU A 298 8.66 -8.57 58.65
N ARG A 299 8.02 -7.95 59.65
CA ARG A 299 7.12 -6.80 59.42
C ARG A 299 7.90 -5.58 58.94
N ALA A 300 9.03 -5.28 59.57
CA ALA A 300 9.89 -4.18 59.18
C ALA A 300 10.44 -4.38 57.77
N LYS A 301 10.93 -5.58 57.42
CA LYS A 301 11.36 -5.93 56.05
C LYS A 301 10.24 -5.74 55.04
N ARG A 302 9.02 -6.25 55.33
CA ARG A 302 7.85 -6.10 54.45
C ARG A 302 7.45 -4.64 54.23
N LEU A 303 7.51 -3.81 55.27
CA LEU A 303 7.22 -2.39 55.15
C LEU A 303 8.33 -1.64 54.41
N PHE A 304 9.60 -2.00 54.66
CA PHE A 304 10.75 -1.42 53.99
C PHE A 304 10.72 -1.67 52.48
N LEU A 305 10.24 -2.84 52.03
CA LEU A 305 10.04 -3.13 50.61
C LEU A 305 9.13 -2.09 49.91
N THR A 306 8.24 -1.41 50.63
CA THR A 306 7.37 -0.37 50.06
C THR A 306 8.06 0.99 49.90
N LYS A 307 9.27 1.14 50.43
CA LYS A 307 10.04 2.38 50.34
C LYS A 307 10.48 2.59 48.89
N GLY A 308 9.91 3.61 48.24
CA GLY A 308 10.28 4.01 46.87
C GLY A 308 9.67 3.16 45.75
N THR A 309 8.90 2.12 46.06
CA THR A 309 8.25 1.26 45.05
C THR A 309 6.76 1.52 44.97
N LYS A 310 6.16 1.38 43.78
CA LYS A 310 4.70 1.46 43.64
C LYS A 310 4.05 0.17 44.19
N LEU A 311 2.84 0.27 44.74
CA LEU A 311 2.12 -0.91 45.28
C LEU A 311 1.90 -2.01 44.23
N SER A 312 1.76 -1.63 42.95
CA SER A 312 1.58 -2.53 41.81
C SER A 312 2.85 -3.28 41.37
N GLU A 313 4.02 -2.87 41.85
CA GLU A 313 5.32 -3.52 41.57
C GLU A 313 5.69 -4.54 42.65
N LEU A 314 4.99 -4.54 43.79
CA LEU A 314 5.22 -5.47 44.88
C LEU A 314 4.53 -6.81 44.62
N ASP A 315 5.12 -7.90 45.13
CA ASP A 315 4.54 -9.23 45.04
C ASP A 315 3.13 -9.26 45.69
N PRO A 316 2.06 -9.62 44.95
CA PRO A 316 0.71 -9.77 45.47
C PRO A 316 0.64 -10.65 46.74
N SER A 317 1.55 -11.61 46.90
CA SER A 317 1.61 -12.50 48.06
C SER A 317 1.83 -11.78 49.38
N LEU A 318 2.35 -10.54 49.36
CA LEU A 318 2.59 -9.70 50.54
C LEU A 318 1.31 -9.05 51.08
N PHE A 319 0.23 -9.03 50.30
CA PHE A 319 -1.03 -8.36 50.63
C PHE A 319 -2.08 -9.32 51.20
N VAL A 320 -3.03 -8.78 51.97
CA VAL A 320 -4.24 -9.52 52.36
C VAL A 320 -5.01 -9.86 51.09
N LYS A 321 -5.64 -11.05 51.00
CA LYS A 321 -6.26 -11.60 49.78
C LYS A 321 -7.01 -10.58 48.91
N VAL A 322 -7.84 -9.73 49.51
CA VAL A 322 -8.60 -8.68 48.80
C VAL A 322 -7.68 -7.66 48.12
N LYS A 323 -6.66 -7.17 48.83
CA LYS A 323 -5.69 -6.21 48.30
C LYS A 323 -4.69 -6.88 47.34
N ALA A 324 -4.34 -8.14 47.57
CA ALA A 324 -3.53 -8.94 46.64
C ALA A 324 -4.21 -9.03 45.27
N ASN A 325 -5.50 -9.36 45.22
CA ASN A 325 -6.27 -9.40 43.98
C ASN A 325 -6.35 -8.03 43.30
N ALA A 326 -6.50 -6.94 44.07
CA ALA A 326 -6.51 -5.59 43.52
C ALA A 326 -5.15 -5.20 42.92
N VAL A 327 -4.04 -5.50 43.62
CA VAL A 327 -2.67 -5.26 43.14
C VAL A 327 -2.39 -6.08 41.88
N GLU A 328 -2.81 -7.34 41.83
CA GLU A 328 -2.65 -8.18 40.65
C GLU A 328 -3.48 -7.67 39.45
N LEU A 329 -4.70 -7.20 39.70
CA LEU A 329 -5.54 -6.60 38.66
C LEU A 329 -4.94 -5.30 38.13
N GLU A 330 -4.44 -4.42 39.00
CA GLU A 330 -3.72 -3.20 38.62
C GLU A 330 -2.46 -3.51 37.82
N ARG A 331 -1.71 -4.56 38.19
CA ARG A 331 -0.53 -5.00 37.43
C ARG A 331 -0.92 -5.47 36.02
N LYS A 332 -1.93 -6.32 35.90
CA LYS A 332 -2.45 -6.79 34.59
C LYS A 332 -3.00 -5.63 33.75
N GLU A 333 -3.66 -4.66 34.38
CA GLU A 333 -4.14 -3.46 33.70
C GLU A 333 -2.97 -2.61 33.19
N ARG A 334 -1.91 -2.43 33.99
CA ARG A 334 -0.70 -1.69 33.59
C ARG A 334 0.03 -2.37 32.44
N GLU A 335 0.15 -3.69 32.47
CA GLU A 335 0.73 -4.49 31.37
C GLU A 335 -0.10 -4.33 30.09
N ARG A 336 -1.43 -4.51 30.16
CA ARG A 336 -2.33 -4.29 29.02
C ARG A 336 -2.24 -2.87 28.47
N ASN A 337 -2.21 -1.86 29.35
CA ASN A 337 -2.08 -0.46 28.94
C ASN A 337 -0.73 -0.20 28.26
N LYS A 338 0.36 -0.81 28.75
CA LYS A 338 1.69 -0.72 28.13
C LYS A 338 1.68 -1.34 26.74
N GLU A 339 1.02 -2.48 26.54
CA GLU A 339 0.88 -3.11 25.21
C GLU A 339 0.12 -2.22 24.23
N ILE A 340 -1.01 -1.64 24.64
CA ILE A 340 -1.79 -0.72 23.80
C ILE A 340 -0.95 0.52 23.46
N ALA A 341 -0.28 1.12 24.44
CA ALA A 341 0.56 2.28 24.22
C ALA A 341 1.76 1.99 23.28
N ALA A 342 2.34 0.78 23.37
CA ALA A 342 3.39 0.36 22.44
C ALA A 342 2.88 0.27 21.00
N LEU A 343 1.66 -0.25 20.80
CA LEU A 343 1.03 -0.28 19.48
C LEU A 343 0.70 1.13 18.96
N GLU A 344 0.26 2.05 19.84
CA GLU A 344 0.07 3.46 19.47
C GLU A 344 1.39 4.12 19.05
N ALA A 345 2.50 3.81 19.73
CA ALA A 345 3.83 4.30 19.35
C ALA A 345 4.23 3.81 17.95
N GLN A 346 3.99 2.53 17.64
CA GLN A 346 4.20 1.97 16.31
C GLN A 346 3.29 2.65 15.27
N LEU A 347 2.02 2.89 15.61
CA LEU A 347 1.08 3.56 14.73
C LEU A 347 1.55 4.97 14.36
N PHE A 348 2.04 5.78 15.29
CA PHE A 348 2.56 7.13 14.99
C PHE A 348 3.68 7.09 13.95
N TYR A 349 4.64 6.18 14.12
CA TYR A 349 5.72 6.00 13.15
C TYR A 349 5.20 5.53 11.79
N LEU A 350 4.31 4.54 11.77
CA LEU A 350 3.75 4.01 10.52
C LEU A 350 2.92 5.06 9.78
N ALA A 351 2.14 5.86 10.51
CA ALA A 351 1.35 6.97 9.96
C ALA A 351 2.22 8.02 9.26
N GLU A 352 3.38 8.33 9.83
CA GLU A 352 4.38 9.21 9.20
C GLU A 352 4.91 8.60 7.89
N GLN A 353 5.20 7.29 7.87
CA GLN A 353 5.73 6.62 6.67
C GLN A 353 4.71 6.50 5.52
N VAL A 354 3.40 6.45 5.85
CA VAL A 354 2.31 6.39 4.86
C VAL A 354 1.67 7.74 4.56
N HIS A 355 2.24 8.85 5.03
CA HIS A 355 1.64 10.18 4.86
C HIS A 355 1.27 10.49 3.39
N ASP A 356 2.17 10.21 2.46
CA ASP A 356 1.95 10.43 1.02
C ASP A 356 0.79 9.58 0.49
N LEU A 357 0.71 8.30 0.91
CA LEU A 357 -0.39 7.41 0.53
C LEU A 357 -1.72 7.88 1.14
N ARG A 358 -1.69 8.40 2.37
CA ARG A 358 -2.88 8.94 3.05
C ARG A 358 -3.47 10.11 2.26
N VAL A 359 -2.64 11.07 1.86
CA VAL A 359 -3.07 12.22 1.05
C VAL A 359 -3.66 11.74 -0.29
N ALA A 360 -2.95 10.85 -1.01
CA ALA A 360 -3.44 10.30 -2.27
C ALA A 360 -4.77 9.54 -2.12
N THR A 361 -4.97 8.84 -1.01
CA THR A 361 -6.21 8.12 -0.70
C THR A 361 -7.36 9.08 -0.49
N ILE A 362 -7.16 10.16 0.28
CA ILE A 362 -8.18 11.19 0.53
C ILE A 362 -8.62 11.82 -0.80
N GLU A 363 -7.67 12.26 -1.63
CA GLU A 363 -7.96 12.86 -2.93
C GLU A 363 -8.71 11.89 -3.86
N ASN A 364 -8.35 10.61 -3.85
CA ASN A 364 -9.02 9.58 -4.65
C ASN A 364 -10.46 9.34 -4.18
N VAL A 365 -10.69 9.27 -2.87
CA VAL A 365 -12.02 9.07 -2.30
C VAL A 365 -12.91 10.29 -2.58
N GLU A 366 -12.40 11.51 -2.37
CA GLU A 366 -13.13 12.74 -2.67
C GLU A 366 -13.48 12.86 -4.16
N ARG A 367 -12.55 12.48 -5.05
CA ARG A 367 -12.79 12.42 -6.49
C ARG A 367 -13.87 11.39 -6.85
N LYS A 368 -13.80 10.18 -6.27
CA LYS A 368 -14.85 9.15 -6.43
C LYS A 368 -16.20 9.68 -5.93
N GLN A 369 -16.27 10.33 -4.77
CA GLN A 369 -17.52 10.86 -4.20
C GLN A 369 -18.15 12.01 -5.00
N ALA A 370 -17.36 12.80 -5.73
CA ALA A 370 -17.86 13.90 -6.55
C ALA A 370 -18.48 13.47 -7.89
N ARG A 371 -18.29 12.20 -8.30
CA ARG A 371 -18.78 11.68 -9.58
C ARG A 371 -20.28 11.40 -9.56
N VAL A 372 -20.94 11.61 -10.70
CA VAL A 372 -22.35 11.26 -10.90
C VAL A 372 -22.42 9.77 -11.28
N TYR A 373 -23.44 9.04 -10.81
CA TYR A 373 -23.60 7.57 -10.89
C TYR A 373 -23.17 6.89 -12.21
N GLY A 374 -23.24 7.56 -13.38
CA GLY A 374 -22.81 7.00 -14.66
C GLY A 374 -21.30 7.06 -14.97
N GLU A 375 -20.53 7.91 -14.28
CA GLU A 375 -19.06 7.99 -14.46
C GLU A 375 -18.31 6.93 -13.65
N PHE A 376 -18.98 6.27 -12.68
CA PHE A 376 -18.36 5.21 -11.87
C PHE A 376 -18.06 3.95 -12.68
N GLU A 377 -18.92 3.60 -13.64
CA GLU A 377 -18.76 2.40 -14.47
C GLU A 377 -17.56 2.54 -15.41
N GLU A 378 -17.26 3.74 -15.92
CA GLU A 378 -16.12 3.98 -16.81
C GLU A 378 -14.78 3.82 -16.08
N ASP A 379 -14.66 4.22 -14.81
CA ASP A 379 -13.43 4.05 -14.01
C ASP A 379 -13.24 2.64 -13.45
N GLU A 380 -14.34 1.91 -13.16
CA GLU A 380 -14.26 0.48 -12.80
C GLU A 380 -13.85 -0.37 -14.02
N GLU A 381 -14.35 -0.05 -15.22
CA GLU A 381 -13.92 -0.72 -16.46
C GLU A 381 -12.53 -0.27 -16.96
N THR A 382 -12.10 0.96 -16.66
CA THR A 382 -10.74 1.45 -16.97
C THR A 382 -9.73 1.17 -15.85
N GLY A 383 -10.12 0.40 -14.82
CA GLY A 383 -9.22 -0.09 -13.79
C GLY A 383 -7.94 -0.66 -14.39
N THR A 384 -6.79 -0.04 -14.07
CA THR A 384 -5.41 -0.37 -14.48
C THR A 384 -4.92 0.05 -15.88
N GLY A 385 -5.64 0.89 -16.63
CA GLY A 385 -5.11 1.53 -17.84
C GLY A 385 -4.27 2.76 -17.53
N GLU A 386 -2.93 2.64 -17.57
CA GLU A 386 -2.01 3.78 -17.45
C GLU A 386 -2.24 4.76 -18.60
N ALA A 387 -2.68 5.98 -18.29
CA ALA A 387 -2.44 7.12 -19.16
C ALA A 387 -0.92 7.37 -19.13
N GLU A 388 -0.21 6.78 -20.10
CA GLU A 388 1.15 7.14 -20.41
C GLU A 388 1.16 8.64 -20.74
N GLU A 389 1.86 9.43 -19.93
CA GLU A 389 2.34 10.72 -20.39
C GLU A 389 3.31 10.42 -21.55
N GLU A 390 2.87 10.71 -22.78
CA GLU A 390 3.68 10.64 -23.99
C GLU A 390 4.91 11.54 -23.79
N ASP A 391 6.05 10.94 -23.43
CA ASP A 391 7.36 11.59 -23.54
C ASP A 391 7.85 11.33 -24.96
N ASP A 392 7.85 12.41 -25.76
CA ASP A 392 8.30 12.48 -27.15
C ASP A 392 9.85 12.29 -27.24
N ASP A 393 10.35 11.09 -26.93
CA ASP A 393 11.72 10.70 -27.26
C ASP A 393 11.77 10.12 -28.68
N ALA A 394 12.07 11.02 -29.62
CA ALA A 394 11.98 10.87 -31.07
C ALA A 394 13.00 9.93 -31.76
N ASP A 395 13.54 8.89 -31.10
CA ASP A 395 14.71 8.14 -31.62
C ASP A 395 14.50 6.63 -31.93
N ASP A 396 13.29 6.06 -31.81
CA ASP A 396 13.01 4.67 -32.20
C ASP A 396 11.83 4.56 -33.18
N ILE A 397 12.01 4.93 -34.45
CA ILE A 397 10.98 4.69 -35.49
C ILE A 397 10.97 3.17 -35.81
N PRO A 398 9.92 2.41 -35.41
CA PRO A 398 9.91 0.96 -35.62
C PRO A 398 9.75 0.65 -37.12
N TYR A 399 10.52 -0.31 -37.63
CA TYR A 399 10.50 -0.73 -39.03
C TYR A 399 9.07 -1.14 -39.48
N ASN A 400 8.38 -0.24 -40.20
CA ASN A 400 7.00 -0.39 -40.66
C ASN A 400 6.89 -0.37 -42.21
N PRO A 401 7.40 -1.41 -42.90
CA PRO A 401 7.50 -1.43 -44.37
C PRO A 401 6.14 -1.45 -45.10
N LYS A 402 5.02 -1.66 -44.39
CA LYS A 402 3.66 -1.66 -44.95
C LYS A 402 2.83 -0.43 -44.54
N ASN A 403 3.42 0.54 -43.82
CA ASN A 403 2.70 1.71 -43.29
C ASN A 403 1.38 1.32 -42.60
N LEU A 404 1.42 0.24 -41.80
CA LEU A 404 0.29 -0.22 -41.02
C LEU A 404 0.05 0.73 -39.83
N PRO A 405 -1.20 0.98 -39.42
CA PRO A 405 -1.49 1.78 -38.23
C PRO A 405 -0.75 1.20 -37.01
N LEU A 406 -0.21 2.07 -36.17
CA LEU A 406 0.44 1.64 -34.93
C LEU A 406 -0.64 1.27 -33.92
N GLY A 407 -0.43 0.17 -33.21
CA GLY A 407 -1.26 -0.21 -32.08
C GLY A 407 -1.02 0.70 -30.88
N TRP A 408 -1.75 0.44 -29.81
CA TRP A 408 -1.54 1.06 -28.50
C TRP A 408 -0.17 0.70 -27.89
N ASP A 409 0.54 -0.28 -28.46
CA ASP A 409 1.87 -0.73 -28.11
C ASP A 409 2.99 -0.04 -28.93
N GLY A 410 2.66 0.97 -29.74
CA GLY A 410 3.60 1.65 -30.63
C GLY A 410 4.15 0.79 -31.78
N LYS A 411 3.68 -0.46 -31.93
CA LYS A 411 4.13 -1.39 -32.98
C LYS A 411 3.11 -1.47 -34.12
N PRO A 412 3.53 -1.76 -35.36
CA PRO A 412 2.61 -1.92 -36.47
C PRO A 412 1.63 -3.08 -36.22
N ILE A 413 0.31 -2.81 -36.25
CA ILE A 413 -0.69 -3.85 -36.01
C ILE A 413 -0.57 -5.01 -37.03
N PRO A 414 -0.82 -6.26 -36.62
CA PRO A 414 -0.75 -7.40 -37.54
C PRO A 414 -1.65 -7.22 -38.77
N TYR A 415 -1.12 -7.56 -39.95
CA TYR A 415 -1.81 -7.35 -41.24
C TYR A 415 -3.19 -8.03 -41.33
N TRP A 416 -3.38 -9.17 -40.66
CA TRP A 416 -4.68 -9.85 -40.59
C TRP A 416 -5.68 -9.07 -39.73
N LEU A 417 -5.24 -8.43 -38.64
CA LEU A 417 -6.06 -7.57 -37.79
C LEU A 417 -6.53 -6.32 -38.56
N TYR A 418 -5.60 -5.73 -39.33
CA TYR A 418 -5.88 -4.62 -40.23
C TYR A 418 -6.98 -4.95 -41.24
N LYS A 419 -6.93 -6.15 -41.85
CA LYS A 419 -8.00 -6.64 -42.75
C LYS A 419 -9.28 -7.04 -42.02
N LEU A 420 -9.18 -7.69 -40.86
CA LEU A 420 -10.32 -8.19 -40.09
C LEU A 420 -11.20 -7.04 -39.61
N HIS A 421 -10.61 -5.96 -39.09
CA HIS A 421 -11.33 -4.76 -38.66
C HIS A 421 -11.73 -3.83 -39.82
N GLY A 422 -11.41 -4.20 -41.07
CA GLY A 422 -11.72 -3.40 -42.25
C GLY A 422 -10.99 -2.07 -42.33
N LEU A 423 -9.89 -1.87 -41.58
CA LEU A 423 -9.09 -0.64 -41.59
C LEU A 423 -8.43 -0.36 -42.95
N ASN A 424 -8.40 -1.37 -43.83
CA ASN A 424 -7.99 -1.27 -45.23
C ASN A 424 -9.05 -0.67 -46.16
N LEU A 425 -10.27 -0.44 -45.67
CA LEU A 425 -11.37 0.14 -46.43
C LEU A 425 -11.47 1.63 -46.13
N ASN A 426 -11.50 2.43 -47.19
CA ASN A 426 -11.58 3.88 -47.13
C ASN A 426 -13.04 4.33 -47.39
N PHE A 427 -13.60 5.09 -46.47
CA PHE A 427 -14.95 5.64 -46.57
C PHE A 427 -14.88 7.18 -46.59
N PRO A 428 -15.08 7.81 -47.76
CA PRO A 428 -15.11 9.27 -47.85
C PRO A 428 -16.44 9.84 -47.36
N CYS A 429 -16.40 11.01 -46.71
CA CYS A 429 -17.58 11.78 -46.32
C CYS A 429 -17.54 13.18 -46.92
N GLU A 430 -18.51 13.50 -47.80
CA GLU A 430 -18.58 14.79 -48.51
C GLU A 430 -18.89 15.92 -47.53
N ILE A 431 -19.82 15.72 -46.59
CA ILE A 431 -20.19 16.67 -45.52
C ILE A 431 -18.97 17.10 -44.67
N CYS A 432 -17.97 16.23 -44.52
CA CYS A 432 -16.73 16.51 -43.78
C CYS A 432 -15.60 17.08 -44.65
N GLY A 433 -15.88 17.55 -45.87
CA GLY A 433 -14.86 18.07 -46.80
C GLY A 433 -14.08 16.96 -47.52
N ASN A 434 -14.75 15.87 -47.91
CA ASN A 434 -14.14 14.68 -48.50
C ASN A 434 -13.08 14.01 -47.62
N GLN A 435 -13.21 14.15 -46.29
CA GLN A 435 -12.37 13.45 -45.33
C GLN A 435 -12.57 11.93 -45.46
N VAL A 436 -11.47 11.19 -45.49
CA VAL A 436 -11.46 9.73 -45.62
C VAL A 436 -11.32 9.08 -44.25
N TYR A 437 -12.29 8.26 -43.86
CA TYR A 437 -12.25 7.45 -42.65
C TYR A 437 -11.83 6.02 -42.98
N LYS A 438 -10.87 5.48 -42.21
CA LYS A 438 -10.37 4.11 -42.38
C LYS A 438 -11.15 3.16 -41.49
N GLY A 439 -11.91 2.28 -42.12
CA GLY A 439 -12.67 1.21 -41.46
C GLY A 439 -14.10 1.57 -41.06
N PRO A 440 -15.00 0.57 -41.00
CA PRO A 440 -16.43 0.80 -40.75
C PRO A 440 -16.72 1.41 -39.37
N LYS A 441 -15.95 1.02 -38.34
CA LYS A 441 -16.15 1.55 -36.98
C LYS A 441 -15.84 3.04 -36.88
N ALA A 442 -14.71 3.48 -37.43
CA ALA A 442 -14.36 4.91 -37.48
C ALA A 442 -15.39 5.70 -38.30
N PHE A 443 -15.83 5.13 -39.42
CA PHE A 443 -16.87 5.74 -40.24
C PHE A 443 -18.27 5.72 -39.58
N GLN A 444 -18.57 4.83 -38.64
CA GLN A 444 -19.82 4.93 -37.86
C GLN A 444 -19.70 5.99 -36.75
N LYS A 445 -18.55 6.04 -36.07
CA LYS A 445 -18.29 6.98 -34.98
C LYS A 445 -18.28 8.44 -35.45
N HIS A 446 -17.81 8.70 -36.68
CA HIS A 446 -17.68 10.07 -37.18
C HIS A 446 -19.01 10.85 -37.25
N PHE A 447 -20.17 10.19 -37.33
CA PHE A 447 -21.47 10.88 -37.38
C PHE A 447 -21.80 11.66 -36.10
N SER A 448 -21.26 11.22 -34.94
CA SER A 448 -21.39 11.92 -33.66
C SER A 448 -20.20 12.85 -33.35
N GLU A 449 -19.16 12.84 -34.17
CA GLU A 449 -17.97 13.68 -33.96
C GLU A 449 -18.25 15.15 -34.32
N TRP A 450 -17.49 16.03 -33.66
CA TRP A 450 -17.62 17.48 -33.82
C TRP A 450 -17.49 17.92 -35.29
N ARG A 451 -16.60 17.30 -36.07
CA ARG A 451 -16.37 17.67 -37.48
C ARG A 451 -17.61 17.43 -38.34
N HIS A 452 -18.29 16.30 -38.18
CA HIS A 452 -19.53 16.00 -38.91
C HIS A 452 -20.67 16.89 -38.42
N ALA A 453 -20.80 17.08 -37.11
CA ALA A 453 -21.78 17.98 -36.52
C ALA A 453 -21.61 19.43 -37.01
N HIS A 454 -20.36 19.88 -37.19
CA HIS A 454 -20.05 21.18 -37.75
C HIS A 454 -20.42 21.28 -39.24
N GLY A 455 -20.12 20.25 -40.04
CA GLY A 455 -20.53 20.16 -41.44
C GLY A 455 -22.06 20.25 -41.61
N MET A 456 -22.81 19.54 -40.77
CA MET A 456 -24.28 19.61 -40.73
C MET A 456 -24.78 21.02 -40.34
N ARG A 457 -24.11 21.66 -39.37
CA ARG A 457 -24.43 23.04 -38.97
C ARG A 457 -24.18 24.05 -40.09
N CYS A 458 -23.12 23.88 -40.87
CA CYS A 458 -22.84 24.70 -42.06
C CYS A 458 -23.89 24.55 -43.17
N LEU A 459 -24.48 23.35 -43.30
CA LEU A 459 -25.60 23.10 -44.21
C LEU A 459 -26.96 23.62 -43.68
N GLY A 460 -27.02 24.10 -42.44
CA GLY A 460 -28.26 24.54 -41.79
C GLY A 460 -29.18 23.38 -41.37
N ILE A 461 -28.63 22.18 -41.20
CA ILE A 461 -29.35 20.95 -40.84
C ILE A 461 -29.00 20.56 -39.39
N PRO A 462 -29.98 20.30 -38.51
CA PRO A 462 -29.71 19.81 -37.15
C PRO A 462 -29.19 18.36 -37.15
N ASN A 463 -28.05 18.12 -36.49
CA ASN A 463 -27.43 16.79 -36.40
C ASN A 463 -28.25 15.86 -35.49
N THR A 464 -29.12 15.06 -36.10
CA THR A 464 -30.04 14.13 -35.43
C THR A 464 -29.91 12.73 -36.03
N ALA A 465 -30.42 11.71 -35.34
CA ALA A 465 -30.34 10.31 -35.78
C ALA A 465 -30.94 10.05 -37.18
N HIS A 466 -31.83 10.92 -37.66
CA HIS A 466 -32.38 10.86 -39.02
C HIS A 466 -31.31 10.96 -40.12
N PHE A 467 -30.21 11.64 -39.84
CA PHE A 467 -29.13 11.87 -40.81
C PHE A 467 -27.97 10.88 -40.67
N ALA A 468 -28.13 9.83 -39.87
CA ALA A 468 -27.14 8.76 -39.76
C ALA A 468 -26.95 8.06 -41.12
N ASN A 469 -25.69 7.75 -41.46
CA ASN A 469 -25.29 7.13 -42.73
C ASN A 469 -25.38 8.02 -43.98
N ILE A 470 -25.69 9.31 -43.86
CA ILE A 470 -25.71 10.24 -45.00
C ILE A 470 -24.35 10.90 -45.16
N THR A 471 -23.73 10.71 -46.32
CA THR A 471 -22.41 11.30 -46.62
C THR A 471 -22.46 12.44 -47.61
N ARG A 472 -23.45 12.43 -48.52
CA ARG A 472 -23.58 13.40 -49.60
C ARG A 472 -24.35 14.63 -49.15
N MET A 473 -23.90 15.81 -49.61
CA MET A 473 -24.55 17.07 -49.27
C MET A 473 -25.93 17.20 -49.93
N SER A 474 -26.09 16.71 -51.17
CA SER A 474 -27.36 16.70 -51.89
C SER A 474 -28.44 15.92 -51.12
N ASP A 475 -28.08 14.71 -50.68
CA ASP A 475 -29.01 13.77 -50.07
C ASP A 475 -29.46 14.28 -48.69
N ALA A 476 -28.55 14.94 -47.95
CA ALA A 476 -28.87 15.59 -46.68
C ALA A 476 -29.88 16.74 -46.86
N LEU A 477 -29.71 17.56 -47.91
CA LEU A 477 -30.63 18.67 -48.21
C LEU A 477 -32.00 18.17 -48.68
N GLU A 478 -32.05 17.15 -49.53
CA GLU A 478 -33.31 16.53 -49.97
C GLU A 478 -34.09 15.94 -48.79
N LEU A 479 -33.40 15.19 -47.92
CA LEU A 479 -34.03 14.62 -46.72
C LEU A 479 -34.50 15.72 -45.76
N TRP A 480 -33.72 16.78 -45.58
CA TRP A 480 -34.10 17.91 -44.73
C TRP A 480 -35.33 18.65 -45.25
N ASN A 481 -35.42 18.87 -46.56
CA ASN A 481 -36.59 19.46 -47.20
C ASN A 481 -37.82 18.57 -47.02
N ALA A 482 -37.70 17.26 -47.24
CA ALA A 482 -38.78 16.30 -47.02
C ALA A 482 -39.27 16.29 -45.55
N LEU A 483 -38.34 16.28 -44.59
CA LEU A 483 -38.65 16.33 -43.15
C LEU A 483 -39.30 17.65 -42.74
N ARG A 484 -38.88 18.78 -43.32
CA ARG A 484 -39.50 20.09 -43.08
C ARG A 484 -40.92 20.13 -43.62
N GLU A 485 -41.14 19.66 -44.84
CA GLU A 485 -42.49 19.60 -45.42
C GLU A 485 -43.42 18.65 -44.65
N GLN A 486 -42.89 17.52 -44.14
CA GLN A 486 -43.67 16.61 -43.31
C GLN A 486 -44.04 17.29 -41.98
N LYS A 487 -43.08 17.92 -41.29
CA LYS A 487 -43.36 18.68 -40.06
C LYS A 487 -44.31 19.85 -40.28
N GLU A 488 -44.22 20.55 -41.41
CA GLU A 488 -45.15 21.64 -41.74
C GLU A 488 -46.56 21.15 -42.06
N ARG A 489 -46.70 19.93 -42.60
CA ARG A 489 -48.00 19.26 -42.79
C ARG A 489 -48.62 18.77 -41.48
N GLU A 490 -47.81 18.30 -40.54
CA GLU A 490 -48.26 17.83 -39.22
C GLU A 490 -48.52 18.97 -38.21
N ARG A 491 -48.03 20.18 -38.50
CA ARG A 491 -48.14 21.33 -37.59
C ARG A 491 -49.55 21.90 -37.63
N PHE A 492 -50.30 21.66 -36.54
CA PHE A 492 -51.60 22.29 -36.30
C PHE A 492 -51.50 23.83 -36.41
N LYS A 493 -52.29 24.40 -37.30
CA LYS A 493 -52.41 25.85 -37.53
C LYS A 493 -53.74 26.32 -36.95
N PRO A 494 -53.76 26.99 -35.79
CA PRO A 494 -54.99 27.44 -35.13
C PRO A 494 -55.93 28.24 -36.06
N ASP A 495 -55.38 29.06 -36.95
CA ASP A 495 -56.18 29.85 -37.89
C ASP A 495 -56.95 29.02 -38.93
N VAL A 496 -56.50 27.80 -39.22
CA VAL A 496 -57.02 26.93 -40.28
C VAL A 496 -57.71 25.68 -39.73
N ASP A 497 -57.14 25.09 -38.68
CA ASP A 497 -57.53 23.79 -38.15
C ASP A 497 -58.42 23.89 -36.88
N GLU A 498 -58.52 25.07 -36.26
CA GLU A 498 -59.39 25.29 -35.10
C GLU A 498 -60.80 25.65 -35.58
N GLU A 499 -61.76 24.76 -35.31
CA GLU A 499 -63.16 24.85 -35.74
C GLU A 499 -64.00 25.58 -34.69
N PHE A 500 -64.74 26.61 -35.11
CA PHE A 500 -65.72 27.36 -34.33
C PHE A 500 -67.12 27.24 -34.94
N GLU A 501 -68.14 27.10 -34.10
CA GLU A 501 -69.54 27.14 -34.53
C GLU A 501 -70.07 28.59 -34.52
N ASP A 502 -70.74 28.99 -35.60
CA ASP A 502 -71.50 30.24 -35.66
C ASP A 502 -72.87 30.14 -34.95
N SER A 503 -73.61 31.27 -34.88
CA SER A 503 -74.96 31.33 -34.32
C SER A 503 -76.02 30.55 -35.11
N GLN A 504 -75.67 30.04 -36.30
CA GLN A 504 -76.52 29.20 -37.17
C GLN A 504 -76.09 27.72 -37.17
N GLY A 505 -75.06 27.34 -36.41
CA GLY A 505 -74.52 25.99 -36.34
C GLY A 505 -73.61 25.58 -37.50
N ASN A 506 -73.11 26.52 -38.30
CA ASN A 506 -72.10 26.23 -39.32
C ASN A 506 -70.71 26.23 -38.70
N VAL A 507 -69.90 25.25 -39.10
CA VAL A 507 -68.51 25.12 -38.66
C VAL A 507 -67.62 25.95 -39.58
N VAL A 508 -66.90 26.90 -38.99
CA VAL A 508 -65.96 27.79 -39.67
C VAL A 508 -64.61 27.72 -38.97
N ASN A 509 -63.51 27.83 -39.72
CA ASN A 509 -62.19 27.95 -39.10
C ASN A 509 -62.06 29.28 -38.33
N ARG A 510 -61.15 29.32 -37.35
CA ARG A 510 -60.93 30.49 -36.49
C ARG A 510 -60.75 31.79 -37.25
N LYS A 511 -60.00 31.78 -38.36
CA LYS A 511 -59.79 33.00 -39.16
C LYS A 511 -61.11 33.52 -39.73
N THR A 512 -61.93 32.64 -40.28
CA THR A 512 -63.24 32.99 -40.83
C THR A 512 -64.17 33.45 -39.71
N TYR A 513 -64.14 32.79 -38.54
CA TYR A 513 -64.89 33.22 -37.36
C TYR A 513 -64.49 34.62 -36.89
N ASP A 514 -63.21 34.91 -36.75
CA ASP A 514 -62.71 36.23 -36.33
C ASP A 514 -63.00 37.31 -37.38
N ASP A 515 -62.94 37.00 -38.68
CA ASP A 515 -63.31 37.93 -39.75
C ASP A 515 -64.82 38.20 -39.76
N LEU A 516 -65.67 37.17 -39.60
CA LEU A 516 -67.12 37.34 -39.47
C LEU A 516 -67.48 38.13 -38.20
N ARG A 517 -66.77 37.89 -37.09
CA ARG A 517 -66.91 38.63 -35.82
C ARG A 517 -66.55 40.10 -35.99
N ARG A 518 -65.44 40.40 -36.69
CA ARG A 518 -65.00 41.77 -36.98
C ARG A 518 -65.95 42.51 -37.92
N GLN A 519 -66.60 41.79 -38.85
CA GLN A 519 -67.60 42.33 -39.77
C GLN A 519 -68.99 42.49 -39.14
N GLY A 520 -69.21 41.98 -37.92
CA GLY A 520 -70.51 42.02 -37.24
C GLY A 520 -71.55 41.06 -37.85
N LEU A 521 -71.09 39.95 -38.42
CA LEU A 521 -71.91 38.94 -39.12
C LEU A 521 -72.16 37.67 -38.29
N LEU A 522 -71.79 37.64 -37.00
CA LEU A 522 -71.97 36.51 -36.07
C LEU A 522 -72.97 36.79 -34.96
#